data_AF-A0A2A8S5U4-F1
#
_entry.id   AF-A0A2A8S5U4-F1
#
_cell.length_a   1.000
_cell.length_b   1.000
_cell.length_c   1.000
_cell.angle_alpha   90.00
_cell.angle_beta   90.00
_cell.angle_gamma   90.00
#
_symmetry.space_group_name_H-M   'P 1'
#
loop_
_entity.id
_entity.type
_entity.pdbx_description
1 polymer ?
#
loop_
_entity_poly.entity_id
_entity_poly.type
_entity_poly.pdbx_seq_one_letter_code
_entity_poly.pdbx_strand_id
1 'polypeptide(L)'
;MDVLPPDQQIKYVKPDEDYDFHSYRIILLIKLCGIVKPEISPFETLYGRRKFAFYDFLIRYPFYLEKAVGMKKKNDKLMKLLNLKSFEKEEVFSPMVKFIRGPWDFEYENIFNYLISKDLIEVQYTNITKHKKEFTISLTETGNEVALKIKEEEKLWVDRMQIINNLFRANATNEKIDTYIEDNFGELYKGLGEILDVN
;
A
#
# COMPACT_ATOMS: atom_id res chain seq x y z
N MET A 1 -2.12 17.42 34.58
CA MET A 1 -3.05 17.15 33.46
C MET A 1 -3.80 15.91 33.83
N ASP A 2 -5.09 16.03 34.09
CA ASP A 2 -5.91 14.89 34.49
C ASP A 2 -6.05 13.94 33.30
N VAL A 3 -5.75 12.66 33.53
CA VAL A 3 -5.83 11.61 32.51
C VAL A 3 -7.28 11.13 32.47
N LEU A 4 -7.90 11.14 31.29
CA LEU A 4 -9.27 10.67 31.11
C LEU A 4 -9.42 9.19 31.50
N PRO A 5 -10.60 8.76 31.98
CA PRO A 5 -10.91 7.34 32.26
C PRO A 5 -10.67 6.43 31.04
N PRO A 6 -10.20 5.17 31.22
CA PRO A 6 -9.85 4.27 30.10
C PRO A 6 -10.96 3.99 29.08
N ASP A 7 -12.22 4.06 29.50
CA ASP A 7 -13.43 3.92 28.69
C ASP A 7 -13.78 5.18 27.88
N GLN A 8 -13.21 6.32 28.26
CA GLN A 8 -13.34 7.63 27.59
C GLN A 8 -12.10 8.03 26.81
N GLN A 9 -11.00 7.29 26.99
CA GLN A 9 -9.88 7.32 26.08
C GLN A 9 -10.33 6.63 24.80
N ILE A 10 -10.56 7.39 23.72
CA ILE A 10 -10.56 6.81 22.38
C ILE A 10 -9.16 6.24 22.22
N LYS A 11 -8.99 4.93 22.45
CA LYS A 11 -7.77 4.22 22.10
C LYS A 11 -7.65 4.28 20.59
N TYR A 12 -7.13 5.39 20.07
CA TYR A 12 -6.33 5.31 18.88
C TYR A 12 -5.13 4.47 19.28
N VAL A 13 -5.21 3.16 19.02
CA VAL A 13 -3.97 2.46 18.68
C VAL A 13 -3.42 3.28 17.53
N LYS A 14 -2.25 3.90 17.73
CA LYS A 14 -1.60 4.59 16.61
C LYS A 14 -1.50 3.53 15.51
N PRO A 15 -1.99 3.78 14.29
CA PRO A 15 -2.05 2.71 13.30
C PRO A 15 -0.68 2.10 12.98
N ASP A 16 0.41 2.79 13.32
CA ASP A 16 1.82 2.34 13.26
C ASP A 16 2.20 1.28 14.32
N GLU A 17 1.43 1.16 15.41
CA GLU A 17 1.65 0.18 16.48
C GLU A 17 0.73 -1.06 16.32
N ASP A 18 -0.14 -1.06 15.31
CA ASP A 18 -1.12 -2.11 15.05
C ASP A 18 -0.71 -2.98 13.85
N TYR A 19 -0.14 -4.14 14.14
CA TYR A 19 0.20 -5.13 13.12
C TYR A 19 -1.01 -5.59 12.31
N ASP A 20 -2.19 -5.68 12.92
CA ASP A 20 -3.38 -6.14 12.21
C ASP A 20 -3.85 -5.08 11.21
N PHE A 21 -3.73 -3.79 11.56
CA PHE A 21 -3.99 -2.67 10.64
C PHE A 21 -3.10 -2.74 9.38
N HIS A 22 -1.79 -2.92 9.55
CA HIS A 22 -0.88 -3.06 8.41
C HIS A 22 -1.13 -4.34 7.62
N SER A 23 -1.42 -5.43 8.33
CA SER A 23 -1.62 -6.76 7.76
C SER A 23 -2.83 -6.78 6.82
N TYR A 24 -3.99 -6.30 7.27
CA TYR A 24 -5.19 -6.31 6.42
C TYR A 24 -4.99 -5.42 5.18
N ARG A 25 -4.34 -4.25 5.34
CA ARG A 25 -4.05 -3.33 4.24
C ARG A 25 -3.17 -3.99 3.18
N ILE A 26 -2.09 -4.67 3.59
CA ILE A 26 -1.19 -5.37 2.67
C ILE A 26 -1.91 -6.52 1.98
N ILE A 27 -2.67 -7.35 2.71
CA ILE A 27 -3.45 -8.45 2.16
C ILE A 27 -4.44 -7.94 1.09
N LEU A 28 -5.20 -6.89 1.43
CA LEU A 28 -6.17 -6.28 0.51
C LEU A 28 -5.49 -5.65 -0.71
N LEU A 29 -4.31 -5.05 -0.52
CA LEU A 29 -3.53 -4.48 -1.61
C LEU A 29 -3.08 -5.54 -2.60
N ILE A 30 -2.57 -6.68 -2.11
CA ILE A 30 -2.20 -7.81 -2.98
C ILE A 30 -3.44 -8.31 -3.72
N LYS A 31 -4.57 -8.46 -3.02
CA LYS A 31 -5.83 -8.93 -3.61
C LYS A 31 -6.34 -8.06 -4.76
N LEU A 32 -6.21 -6.74 -4.64
CA LEU A 32 -6.80 -5.79 -5.59
C LEU A 32 -5.83 -5.31 -6.67
N CYS A 33 -4.52 -5.29 -6.38
CA CYS A 33 -3.48 -4.77 -7.26
C CYS A 33 -2.52 -5.85 -7.79
N GLY A 34 -2.63 -7.08 -7.30
CA GLY A 34 -1.88 -8.23 -7.78
C GLY A 34 -2.41 -8.79 -9.11
N ILE A 35 -1.62 -9.67 -9.72
CA ILE A 35 -1.99 -10.46 -10.89
C ILE A 35 -2.07 -11.93 -10.50
N VAL A 36 -2.99 -12.68 -11.09
CA VAL A 36 -2.96 -14.14 -10.98
C VAL A 36 -1.99 -14.67 -12.03
N LYS A 37 -0.94 -15.36 -11.56
CA LYS A 37 0.07 -15.95 -12.42
C LYS A 37 0.33 -17.39 -11.96
N PRO A 38 -0.37 -18.39 -12.53
CA PRO A 38 -0.39 -19.77 -12.02
C PRO A 38 0.98 -20.44 -11.94
N GLU A 39 1.97 -19.99 -12.72
CA GLU A 39 3.34 -20.51 -12.63
C GLU A 39 4.08 -20.06 -11.36
N ILE A 40 3.53 -19.10 -10.61
CA ILE A 40 4.08 -18.53 -9.38
C ILE A 40 3.16 -18.86 -8.21
N SER A 41 1.88 -18.48 -8.33
CA SER A 41 0.85 -18.76 -7.34
C SER A 41 -0.51 -18.90 -8.03
N PRO A 42 -1.40 -19.78 -7.54
CA PRO A 42 -2.78 -19.83 -7.99
C PRO A 42 -3.60 -18.59 -7.59
N PHE A 43 -3.09 -17.76 -6.66
CA PHE A 43 -3.75 -16.55 -6.17
C PHE A 43 -3.04 -15.27 -6.64
N GLU A 44 -3.56 -14.11 -6.22
CA GLU A 44 -3.00 -12.82 -6.59
C GLU A 44 -1.56 -12.65 -6.07
N THR A 45 -0.68 -12.23 -6.98
CA THR A 45 0.72 -11.92 -6.73
C THR A 45 1.02 -10.48 -7.12
N LEU A 46 1.59 -9.73 -6.18
CA LEU A 46 2.20 -8.44 -6.46
C LEU A 46 3.72 -8.63 -6.58
N TYR A 47 4.33 -8.01 -7.58
CA TYR A 47 5.75 -8.15 -7.86
C TYR A 47 6.44 -6.80 -8.02
N GLY A 48 7.74 -6.78 -7.75
CA GLY A 48 8.55 -5.57 -7.76
C GLY A 48 8.51 -4.87 -6.41
N ARG A 49 9.68 -4.80 -5.75
CA ARG A 49 9.83 -4.23 -4.41
C ARG A 49 9.38 -2.76 -4.35
N ARG A 50 9.75 -1.96 -5.35
CA ARG A 50 9.40 -0.54 -5.40
C ARG A 50 7.95 -0.32 -5.79
N LYS A 51 7.42 -1.12 -6.73
CA LYS A 51 5.99 -1.11 -7.06
C LYS A 51 5.12 -1.37 -5.82
N PHE A 52 5.42 -2.43 -5.06
CA PHE A 52 4.73 -2.72 -3.81
C PHE A 52 4.76 -1.52 -2.86
N ALA A 53 5.96 -1.03 -2.57
CA ALA A 53 6.20 0.07 -1.64
C ALA A 53 5.46 1.35 -2.05
N PHE A 54 5.47 1.68 -3.34
CA PHE A 54 4.77 2.86 -3.85
C PHE A 54 3.25 2.71 -3.79
N TYR A 55 2.70 1.52 -4.06
CA TYR A 55 1.27 1.31 -3.95
C TYR A 55 0.80 1.40 -2.50
N ASP A 56 1.52 0.80 -1.56
CA ASP A 56 1.22 0.94 -0.13
C ASP A 56 1.37 2.39 0.34
N PHE A 57 2.38 3.11 -0.17
CA PHE A 57 2.55 4.55 0.07
C PHE A 57 1.33 5.36 -0.38
N LEU A 58 0.83 5.17 -1.61
CA LEU A 58 -0.34 5.92 -2.08
C LEU A 58 -1.58 5.67 -1.22
N ILE A 59 -1.69 4.48 -0.62
CA ILE A 59 -2.78 4.14 0.28
C ILE A 59 -2.60 4.78 1.66
N ARG A 60 -1.39 4.77 2.23
CA ARG A 60 -1.07 5.42 3.51
C ARG A 60 -1.21 6.94 3.45
N TYR A 61 -0.90 7.52 2.29
CA TYR A 61 -0.90 8.95 2.03
C TYR A 61 -1.88 9.28 0.88
N PRO A 62 -3.19 9.31 1.16
CA PRO A 62 -4.19 9.40 0.10
C PRO A 62 -4.18 10.75 -0.64
N PHE A 63 -3.56 11.81 -0.09
CA PHE A 63 -3.30 13.03 -0.85
C PHE A 63 -2.30 12.82 -2.00
N TYR A 64 -1.33 11.90 -1.87
CA TYR A 64 -0.45 11.52 -2.98
C TYR A 64 -1.22 10.70 -4.03
N LEU A 65 -2.20 9.91 -3.60
CA LEU A 65 -3.12 9.24 -4.53
C LEU A 65 -3.98 10.25 -5.29
N GLU A 66 -4.48 11.29 -4.63
CA GLU A 66 -5.17 12.43 -5.27
C GLU A 66 -4.30 13.09 -6.34
N LYS A 67 -3.04 13.40 -6.00
CA LYS A 67 -2.05 13.94 -6.96
C LYS A 67 -1.85 13.01 -8.15
N ALA A 68 -1.68 11.70 -7.91
CA ALA A 68 -1.48 10.70 -8.96
C ALA A 68 -2.68 10.63 -9.92
N VAL A 69 -3.93 10.68 -9.41
CA VAL A 69 -5.14 10.76 -10.23
C VAL A 69 -5.16 12.04 -11.08
N GLY A 70 -4.78 13.17 -10.48
CA GLY A 70 -4.69 14.46 -11.17
C GLY A 70 -3.74 14.45 -12.36
N MET A 71 -2.56 13.84 -12.19
CA MET A 71 -1.51 13.74 -13.22
C MET A 71 -1.89 12.82 -14.38
N LYS A 72 -2.60 11.72 -14.11
CA LYS A 72 -2.80 10.63 -15.08
C LYS A 72 -3.97 10.78 -16.06
N LYS A 73 -4.85 11.79 -15.91
CA LYS A 73 -5.84 12.32 -16.91
C LYS A 73 -7.04 13.10 -16.32
N LYS A 74 -6.96 13.73 -15.13
CA LYS A 74 -8.10 14.44 -14.51
C LYS A 74 -9.41 13.62 -14.60
N ASN A 75 -9.36 12.36 -14.17
CA ASN A 75 -10.53 11.52 -14.21
C ASN A 75 -11.46 11.89 -13.05
N ASP A 76 -12.40 12.81 -13.30
CA ASP A 76 -13.34 13.32 -12.31
C ASP A 76 -14.11 12.20 -11.59
N LYS A 77 -14.32 11.06 -12.25
CA LYS A 77 -14.95 9.89 -11.64
C LYS A 77 -14.04 9.25 -10.58
N LEU A 78 -12.74 9.10 -10.86
CA LEU A 78 -11.78 8.57 -9.88
C LEU A 78 -11.58 9.56 -8.72
N MET A 79 -11.54 10.86 -9.01
CA MET A 79 -11.45 11.89 -7.97
C MET A 79 -12.62 11.83 -6.98
N LYS A 80 -13.85 11.62 -7.47
CA LYS A 80 -15.03 11.43 -6.61
C LYS A 80 -14.96 10.12 -5.81
N LEU A 81 -14.42 9.06 -6.41
CA LEU A 81 -14.31 7.74 -5.77
C LEU A 81 -13.26 7.71 -4.65
N LEU A 82 -12.25 8.59 -4.67
CA LEU A 82 -11.27 8.72 -3.57
C LEU A 82 -11.94 9.03 -2.23
N ASN A 83 -13.02 9.82 -2.28
CA ASN A 83 -13.81 10.25 -1.13
C ASN A 83 -12.93 10.77 0.02
N LEU A 84 -12.00 11.67 -0.30
CA LEU A 84 -11.06 12.24 0.65
C LEU A 84 -11.76 13.26 1.56
N LYS A 85 -11.64 13.04 2.87
CA LYS A 85 -12.05 13.99 3.90
C LYS A 85 -10.95 15.03 4.08
N SER A 86 -11.31 16.22 4.58
CA SER A 86 -10.35 17.33 4.73
C SER A 86 -9.15 16.96 5.59
N PHE A 87 -9.36 16.25 6.70
CA PHE A 87 -8.27 15.83 7.59
C PHE A 87 -7.30 14.86 6.90
N GLU A 88 -7.73 14.06 5.92
CA GLU A 88 -6.85 13.12 5.19
C GLU A 88 -5.90 13.82 4.20
N LYS A 89 -6.04 15.14 4.06
CA LYS A 89 -5.10 15.99 3.30
C LYS A 89 -3.99 16.55 4.18
N GLU A 90 -4.17 16.53 5.49
CA GLU A 90 -3.28 17.12 6.49
C GLU A 90 -2.64 16.01 7.36
N GLU A 91 -3.43 14.99 7.72
CA GLU A 91 -3.04 13.86 8.55
C GLU A 91 -2.72 12.61 7.72
N VAL A 92 -1.73 11.85 8.20
CA VAL A 92 -1.28 10.60 7.59
C VAL A 92 -1.75 9.43 8.46
N PHE A 93 -2.38 8.43 7.85
CA PHE A 93 -2.92 7.28 8.59
C PHE A 93 -1.84 6.42 9.24
N SER A 94 -0.74 6.20 8.55
CA SER A 94 0.42 5.45 9.05
C SER A 94 1.68 5.98 8.38
N PRO A 95 2.40 6.93 8.98
CA PRO A 95 3.61 7.49 8.40
C PRO A 95 4.72 6.43 8.26
N MET A 96 5.27 6.30 7.05
CA MET A 96 6.50 5.53 6.82
C MET A 96 7.68 6.23 7.49
N VAL A 97 8.45 5.49 8.27
CA VAL A 97 9.31 6.09 9.30
C VAL A 97 10.56 6.80 8.75
N LYS A 98 11.19 6.41 7.62
CA LYS A 98 12.38 7.13 7.05
C LYS A 98 12.57 6.93 5.53
N PHE A 99 12.46 8.00 4.74
CA PHE A 99 12.68 8.02 3.28
C PHE A 99 14.12 8.37 2.86
N ILE A 100 15.13 7.61 3.30
CA ILE A 100 16.50 7.84 2.81
C ILE A 100 16.70 7.21 1.41
N ARG A 101 15.88 6.22 1.00
CA ARG A 101 16.09 5.45 -0.26
C ARG A 101 14.78 5.04 -0.98
N GLY A 102 13.76 5.90 -0.95
CA GLY A 102 12.43 5.63 -1.52
C GLY A 102 11.45 5.00 -0.51
N PRO A 103 10.24 4.59 -0.94
CA PRO A 103 9.12 4.24 -0.05
C PRO A 103 9.24 2.88 0.67
N TRP A 104 10.45 2.33 0.82
CA TRP A 104 10.63 1.06 1.52
C TRP A 104 10.68 1.26 3.04
N ASP A 105 9.66 0.77 3.72
CA ASP A 105 9.55 0.77 5.18
C ASP A 105 10.36 -0.39 5.80
N PHE A 106 11.12 -0.12 6.87
CA PHE A 106 11.84 -1.19 7.56
C PHE A 106 10.88 -2.15 8.28
N GLU A 107 9.68 -1.70 8.60
CA GLU A 107 8.67 -2.51 9.28
C GLU A 107 8.10 -3.62 8.38
N TYR A 108 8.24 -3.50 7.05
CA TYR A 108 7.76 -4.53 6.13
C TYR A 108 8.33 -5.91 6.44
N GLU A 109 9.59 -6.01 6.87
CA GLU A 109 10.19 -7.30 7.21
C GLU A 109 9.46 -7.96 8.39
N ASN A 110 9.13 -7.18 9.43
CA ASN A 110 8.39 -7.68 10.59
C ASN A 110 6.95 -8.04 10.21
N ILE A 111 6.27 -7.18 9.45
CA ILE A 111 4.88 -7.42 9.03
C ILE A 111 4.79 -8.63 8.09
N PHE A 112 5.73 -8.79 7.15
CA PHE A 112 5.75 -9.96 6.29
C PHE A 112 6.04 -11.24 7.07
N ASN A 113 7.00 -11.22 7.99
CA ASN A 113 7.26 -12.39 8.84
C ASN A 113 6.02 -12.77 9.66
N TYR A 114 5.29 -11.79 10.21
CA TYR A 114 4.02 -12.02 10.88
C TYR A 114 2.99 -12.68 9.93
N LEU A 115 2.75 -12.10 8.76
CA LEU A 115 1.79 -12.62 7.78
C LEU A 115 2.16 -14.02 7.26
N ILE A 116 3.46 -14.28 7.02
CA ILE A 116 3.97 -15.61 6.62
C ILE A 116 3.75 -16.62 7.75
N SER A 117 4.04 -16.25 9.01
CA SER A 117 3.83 -17.15 10.16
C SER A 117 2.37 -17.54 10.38
N LYS A 118 1.45 -16.72 9.86
CA LYS A 118 0.00 -16.93 9.87
C LYS A 118 -0.51 -17.63 8.61
N ASP A 119 0.37 -18.03 7.68
CA ASP A 119 0.02 -18.60 6.39
C ASP A 119 -0.91 -17.68 5.57
N LEU A 120 -0.72 -16.37 5.62
CA LEU A 120 -1.57 -15.41 4.88
C LEU A 120 -0.93 -14.94 3.56
N ILE A 121 0.41 -14.95 3.51
CA ILE A 121 1.15 -14.59 2.32
C ILE A 121 2.32 -15.54 2.13
N GLU A 122 2.82 -15.56 0.90
CA GLU A 122 4.11 -16.13 0.56
C GLU A 122 4.99 -15.06 -0.08
N VAL A 123 6.24 -14.95 0.38
CA VAL A 123 7.24 -14.03 -0.19
C VAL A 123 8.35 -14.83 -0.85
N GLN A 124 8.61 -14.55 -2.11
CA GLN A 124 9.62 -15.25 -2.91
C GLN A 124 10.44 -14.27 -3.75
N TYR A 125 11.55 -14.78 -4.31
CA TYR A 125 12.31 -14.11 -5.36
C TYR A 125 12.32 -15.00 -6.60
N THR A 126 11.34 -14.81 -7.50
CA THR A 126 11.05 -15.73 -8.60
C THR A 126 10.97 -15.04 -9.96
N ASN A 127 10.99 -15.85 -11.01
CA ASN A 127 10.94 -15.39 -12.40
C ASN A 127 9.54 -14.87 -12.77
N ILE A 128 9.35 -13.55 -12.80
CA ILE A 128 8.14 -12.93 -13.38
C ILE A 128 8.14 -13.07 -14.90
N THR A 129 9.32 -13.06 -15.53
CA THR A 129 9.48 -13.39 -16.94
C THR A 129 10.65 -14.37 -17.09
N LYS A 130 10.84 -14.95 -18.28
CA LYS A 130 11.93 -15.90 -18.56
C LYS A 130 13.33 -15.38 -18.19
N HIS A 131 13.51 -14.06 -18.14
CA HIS A 131 14.82 -13.42 -17.97
C HIS A 131 14.93 -12.53 -16.74
N LYS A 132 13.87 -12.44 -15.92
CA LYS A 132 13.81 -11.46 -14.83
C LYS A 132 13.23 -12.07 -13.57
N LYS A 133 14.10 -12.18 -12.55
CA LYS A 133 13.70 -12.47 -11.18
C LYS A 133 13.32 -11.19 -10.46
N GLU A 134 12.23 -11.24 -9.72
CA GLU A 134 11.78 -10.12 -8.90
C GLU A 134 11.29 -10.61 -7.54
N PHE A 135 11.27 -9.68 -6.59
CA PHE A 135 10.52 -9.86 -5.35
C PHE A 135 9.05 -10.06 -5.68
N THR A 136 8.45 -11.10 -5.12
CA THR A 136 7.03 -11.42 -5.28
C THR A 136 6.40 -11.67 -3.91
N ILE A 137 5.21 -11.12 -3.72
CA ILE A 137 4.36 -11.37 -2.58
C ILE A 137 3.00 -11.87 -3.09
N SER A 138 2.64 -13.09 -2.70
CA SER A 138 1.43 -13.77 -3.14
C SER A 138 0.52 -14.04 -1.97
N LEU A 139 -0.79 -14.06 -2.20
CA LEU A 139 -1.72 -14.65 -1.23
C LEU A 139 -1.56 -16.17 -1.21
N THR A 140 -1.70 -16.75 -0.03
CA THR A 140 -1.98 -18.18 0.15
C THR A 140 -3.50 -18.43 0.01
N GLU A 141 -3.93 -19.67 0.16
CA GLU A 141 -5.36 -19.99 0.22
C GLU A 141 -6.04 -19.29 1.41
N THR A 142 -5.49 -19.45 2.61
CA THR A 142 -5.95 -18.78 3.83
C THR A 142 -5.95 -17.25 3.68
N GLY A 143 -4.88 -16.69 3.11
CA GLY A 143 -4.76 -15.27 2.85
C GLY A 143 -5.82 -14.74 1.88
N ASN A 144 -6.11 -15.51 0.84
CA ASN A 144 -7.14 -15.19 -0.14
C ASN A 144 -8.55 -15.18 0.49
N GLU A 145 -8.87 -16.14 1.34
CA GLU A 145 -10.14 -16.16 2.08
C GLU A 145 -10.28 -14.95 3.00
N VAL A 146 -9.22 -14.62 3.74
CA VAL A 146 -9.19 -13.42 4.62
C VAL A 146 -9.33 -12.14 3.78
N ALA A 147 -8.64 -12.05 2.65
CA ALA A 147 -8.73 -10.90 1.76
C ALA A 147 -10.15 -10.68 1.22
N LEU A 148 -10.89 -11.74 0.94
CA LEU A 148 -12.28 -11.66 0.49
C LEU A 148 -13.19 -11.08 1.58
N LYS A 149 -13.02 -11.51 2.84
CA LYS A 149 -13.77 -10.96 3.98
C LYS A 149 -13.46 -9.48 4.19
N ILE A 150 -12.18 -9.11 4.21
CA ILE A 150 -11.75 -7.70 4.35
C ILE A 150 -12.35 -6.85 3.21
N LYS A 151 -12.36 -7.36 1.98
CA LYS A 151 -12.91 -6.66 0.83
C LYS A 151 -14.41 -6.37 0.96
N GLU A 152 -15.17 -7.24 1.62
CA GLU A 152 -16.61 -7.04 1.85
C GLU A 152 -16.87 -5.95 2.90
N GLU A 153 -15.99 -5.83 3.90
CA GLU A 153 -16.13 -4.89 5.01
C GLU A 153 -15.55 -3.50 4.70
N GLU A 154 -14.41 -3.45 4.00
CA GLU A 154 -13.58 -2.24 3.86
C GLU A 154 -13.77 -1.50 2.53
N LYS A 155 -15.02 -1.12 2.21
CA LYS A 155 -15.38 -0.52 0.91
C LYS A 155 -14.50 0.68 0.51
N LEU A 156 -14.17 1.58 1.44
CA LEU A 156 -13.35 2.76 1.14
C LEU A 156 -11.94 2.38 0.69
N TRP A 157 -11.32 1.40 1.35
CA TRP A 157 -9.98 0.92 0.99
C TRP A 157 -10.01 0.19 -0.36
N VAL A 158 -11.07 -0.60 -0.59
CA VAL A 158 -11.30 -1.27 -1.88
C VAL A 158 -11.35 -0.25 -3.01
N ASP A 159 -12.16 0.80 -2.86
CA ASP A 159 -12.31 1.86 -3.84
C ASP A 159 -10.96 2.53 -4.14
N ARG A 160 -10.17 2.87 -3.10
CA ARG A 160 -8.85 3.50 -3.25
C ARG A 160 -7.82 2.58 -3.93
N MET A 161 -7.76 1.31 -3.56
CA MET A 161 -6.85 0.35 -4.18
C MET A 161 -7.25 0.03 -5.63
N GLN A 162 -8.55 0.00 -5.94
CA GLN A 162 -9.02 -0.09 -7.32
C GLN A 162 -8.62 1.12 -8.15
N ILE A 163 -8.59 2.33 -7.57
CA ILE A 163 -8.05 3.52 -8.26
C ILE A 163 -6.59 3.29 -8.63
N ILE A 164 -5.76 2.79 -7.71
CA ILE A 164 -4.35 2.45 -8.01
C ILE A 164 -4.25 1.46 -9.18
N ASN A 165 -5.02 0.38 -9.13
CA ASN A 165 -5.04 -0.61 -10.21
C ASN A 165 -5.49 0.01 -11.55
N ASN A 166 -6.47 0.93 -11.54
CA ASN A 166 -6.90 1.64 -12.74
C ASN A 166 -5.83 2.62 -13.29
N LEU A 167 -5.06 3.28 -12.43
CA LEU A 167 -4.03 4.24 -12.83
C LEU A 167 -2.81 3.58 -13.47
N PHE A 168 -2.38 2.45 -12.93
CA PHE A 168 -1.12 1.81 -13.30
C PHE A 168 -1.29 0.49 -14.05
N ARG A 169 -2.44 -0.19 -13.89
CA ARG A 169 -2.72 -1.58 -14.29
C ARG A 169 -1.95 -2.59 -13.42
N ALA A 170 -2.61 -3.69 -13.08
CA ALA A 170 -2.04 -4.76 -12.25
C ALA A 170 -0.71 -5.32 -12.80
N ASN A 171 -0.55 -5.37 -14.13
CA ASN A 171 0.66 -5.86 -14.79
C ASN A 171 1.73 -4.79 -15.09
N ALA A 172 1.65 -3.60 -14.48
CA ALA A 172 2.74 -2.63 -14.55
C ALA A 172 4.05 -3.25 -14.04
N THR A 173 5.14 -3.07 -14.79
CA THR A 173 6.48 -3.52 -14.38
C THR A 173 7.06 -2.57 -13.35
N ASN A 174 8.01 -3.07 -12.55
CA ASN A 174 8.72 -2.24 -11.58
C ASN A 174 9.38 -1.02 -12.24
N GLU A 175 9.99 -1.18 -13.43
CA GLU A 175 10.61 -0.07 -14.17
C GLU A 175 9.62 1.04 -14.53
N LYS A 176 8.42 0.68 -14.99
CA LYS A 176 7.40 1.66 -15.35
C LYS A 176 6.93 2.47 -14.14
N ILE A 177 6.86 1.83 -12.98
CA ILE A 177 6.51 2.51 -11.73
C ILE A 177 7.67 3.40 -11.29
N ASP A 178 8.90 2.91 -11.36
CA ASP A 178 10.10 3.68 -11.01
C ASP A 178 10.21 4.98 -11.82
N THR A 179 10.11 4.88 -13.16
CA THR A 179 10.09 6.06 -14.05
C THR A 179 8.95 7.01 -13.70
N TYR A 180 7.75 6.47 -13.41
CA TYR A 180 6.63 7.32 -13.03
C TYR A 180 6.88 8.09 -11.73
N ILE A 181 7.48 7.45 -10.71
CA ILE A 181 7.85 8.11 -9.46
C ILE A 181 8.91 9.18 -9.73
N GLU A 182 9.92 8.89 -10.56
CA GLU A 182 10.99 9.86 -10.87
C GLU A 182 10.43 11.11 -11.58
N ASP A 183 9.53 10.91 -12.55
CA ASP A 183 8.94 11.98 -13.35
C ASP A 183 7.95 12.86 -12.57
N ASN A 184 7.22 12.27 -11.60
CA ASN A 184 6.06 12.92 -10.99
C ASN A 184 6.19 13.18 -9.48
N PHE A 185 7.07 12.44 -8.81
CA PHE A 185 7.28 12.44 -7.38
C PHE A 185 8.78 12.48 -7.04
N GLY A 186 9.55 13.24 -7.81
CA GLY A 186 11.00 13.38 -7.62
C GLY A 186 11.39 13.87 -6.23
N GLU A 187 10.48 14.55 -5.51
CA GLU A 187 10.64 14.92 -4.10
C GLU A 187 10.78 13.71 -3.17
N LEU A 188 10.20 12.55 -3.51
CA LEU A 188 10.31 11.32 -2.72
C LEU A 188 11.72 10.71 -2.80
N TYR A 189 12.48 11.00 -3.87
CA TYR A 189 13.86 10.51 -4.06
C TYR A 189 14.92 11.43 -3.44
N LYS A 190 14.62 12.73 -3.29
CA LYS A 190 15.56 13.70 -2.73
C LYS A 190 15.68 13.63 -1.21
N GLY A 191 14.96 12.69 -0.59
CA GLY A 191 14.74 12.64 0.85
C GLY A 191 13.77 13.75 1.23
N LEU A 192 12.70 13.39 1.94
CA LEU A 192 11.93 14.33 2.76
C LEU A 192 12.83 14.82 3.89
N GLY A 193 13.82 15.65 3.55
CA GLY A 193 14.77 16.23 4.49
C GLY A 193 14.17 17.35 5.34
N GLU A 194 13.03 17.94 4.98
CA GLU A 194 12.52 19.13 5.67
C GLU A 194 10.98 19.32 5.66
N ILE A 195 10.16 18.32 5.29
CA ILE A 195 8.70 18.53 5.23
C ILE A 195 7.96 17.43 5.97
N LEU A 196 7.99 17.47 7.31
CA LEU A 196 6.88 17.03 8.18
C LEU A 196 6.97 17.70 9.59
N ASP A 197 7.58 18.88 9.70
CA ASP A 197 7.21 19.84 10.77
C ASP A 197 6.26 20.85 10.12
N VAL A 198 4.98 20.50 10.05
CA VAL A 198 3.91 21.46 9.78
C VAL A 198 3.03 21.47 11.01
N ASN A 199 3.34 22.44 11.88
CA ASN A 199 2.60 22.96 13.05
C ASN A 199 1.46 22.12 13.64
#